data_AF-A0A2V5X4P5-F1
#
_entry.id   AF-A0A2V5X4P5-F1
#
_cell.length_a   1.000
_cell.length_b   1.000
_cell.length_c   1.000
_cell.angle_alpha   90.00
_cell.angle_beta   90.00
_cell.angle_gamma   90.00
#
_symmetry.space_group_name_H-M   'P 1'
#
loop_
_entity.id
_entity.type
_entity.pdbx_description
1 polymer ?
#
loop_
_entity_poly.entity_id
_entity_poly.type
_entity_poly.pdbx_seq_one_letter_code
_entity_poly.pdbx_strand_id
1 'polypeptide(L)'
;MLKLILGAIILVASIPTVGYLAAGQICFLMGFANIPGYKLYRAGVEQQRNALQLIGVFLGWLGQSLVSIAFAFLLVQLVRLFFTHFEFHAIFRWPFWFAMFLLALAPAYKTRGISEQSSPEMERLYFRVTLSLTGLTTAVGFIAFAVIHFSFL
;
A
#
# COMPACT_ATOMS: atom_id res chain seq x y z
N MET A 1 -20.80 27.83 8.79
CA MET A 1 -21.08 26.78 7.79
C MET A 1 -20.21 26.85 6.55
N LEU A 2 -20.21 27.94 5.77
CA LEU A 2 -19.46 28.02 4.50
C LEU A 2 -17.95 27.78 4.63
N LYS A 3 -17.28 28.34 5.65
CA LYS A 3 -15.85 28.10 5.93
C LYS A 3 -15.53 26.65 6.32
N LEU A 4 -16.47 25.97 6.98
CA LEU A 4 -16.37 24.56 7.38
C LEU A 4 -16.52 23.63 6.18
N ILE A 5 -17.46 23.95 5.29
CA ILE A 5 -17.67 23.23 4.02
C ILE A 5 -16.48 23.46 3.08
N LEU A 6 -15.99 24.70 2.95
CA LEU A 6 -14.83 25.02 2.11
C LEU A 6 -13.55 24.35 2.65
N GLY A 7 -13.37 24.32 3.98
CA GLY A 7 -12.29 23.59 4.64
C GLY A 7 -12.36 22.09 4.38
N ALA A 8 -13.56 21.49 4.50
CA ALA A 8 -13.78 20.09 4.17
C ALA A 8 -13.52 19.78 2.69
N ILE A 9 -13.91 20.66 1.77
CA ILE A 9 -13.69 20.49 0.33
C ILE A 9 -12.19 20.58 -0.01
N ILE A 10 -11.47 21.57 0.54
CA ILE A 10 -10.03 21.72 0.34
C ILE A 10 -9.27 20.52 0.93
N LEU A 11 -9.71 20.00 2.08
CA LEU A 11 -9.11 18.83 2.73
C LEU A 11 -9.41 17.54 1.95
N VAL A 12 -10.66 17.34 1.52
CA VAL A 12 -11.08 16.21 0.68
C VAL A 12 -10.46 16.26 -0.71
N ALA A 13 -10.10 17.44 -1.24
CA ALA A 13 -9.39 17.59 -2.51
C ALA A 13 -7.86 17.47 -2.39
N SER A 14 -7.28 17.88 -1.26
CA SER A 14 -5.83 17.80 -1.01
C SER A 14 -5.37 16.41 -0.59
N ILE A 15 -6.19 15.64 0.15
CA ILE A 15 -5.86 14.26 0.56
C ILE A 15 -5.65 13.32 -0.65
N PRO A 16 -6.49 13.31 -1.69
CA PRO A 16 -6.22 12.57 -2.91
C PRO A 16 -4.94 13.04 -3.58
N THR A 17 -4.71 14.34 -3.68
CA THR A 17 -3.56 14.90 -4.41
C THR A 17 -2.23 14.54 -3.72
N VAL A 18 -2.14 14.75 -2.39
CA VAL A 18 -0.98 14.37 -1.58
C VAL A 18 -0.88 12.84 -1.48
N GLY A 19 -2.01 12.16 -1.37
CA GLY A 19 -2.10 10.70 -1.34
C GLY A 19 -1.60 10.05 -2.63
N TYR A 20 -1.91 10.61 -3.80
CA TYR A 20 -1.44 10.13 -5.10
C TYR A 20 0.04 10.43 -5.31
N LEU A 21 0.53 11.62 -4.91
CA LEU A 21 1.95 11.94 -4.96
C LEU A 21 2.79 11.02 -4.06
N ALA A 22 2.31 10.79 -2.82
CA ALA A 22 2.93 9.85 -1.90
C ALA A 22 2.85 8.42 -2.43
N ALA A 23 1.70 7.98 -2.97
CA ALA A 23 1.56 6.64 -3.53
C ALA A 23 2.55 6.36 -4.66
N GLY A 24 2.85 7.35 -5.51
CA GLY A 24 3.89 7.24 -6.54
C GLY A 24 5.29 6.99 -5.95
N GLN A 25 5.66 7.72 -4.90
CA GLN A 25 6.91 7.50 -4.18
C GLN A 25 6.96 6.12 -3.50
N ILE A 26 5.84 5.67 -2.94
CA ILE A 26 5.72 4.34 -2.33
C ILE A 26 5.88 3.22 -3.38
N CYS A 27 5.29 3.34 -4.56
CA CYS A 27 5.50 2.39 -5.65
C CYS A 27 6.99 2.27 -6.01
N PHE A 28 7.71 3.40 -6.06
CA PHE A 28 9.15 3.41 -6.33
C PHE A 28 9.96 2.74 -5.21
N LEU A 29 9.66 3.05 -3.95
CA LEU A 29 10.29 2.40 -2.80
C LEU A 29 10.02 0.89 -2.75
N MET A 30 8.79 0.46 -3.09
CA MET A 30 8.45 -0.96 -3.23
C MET A 30 9.30 -1.63 -4.31
N GLY A 31 9.55 -0.94 -5.43
CA GLY A 31 10.46 -1.39 -6.48
C GLY A 31 11.87 -1.64 -5.95
N PHE A 32 12.43 -0.70 -5.19
CA PHE A 32 13.75 -0.86 -4.56
C PHE A 32 13.81 -1.99 -3.54
N ALA A 33 12.82 -2.05 -2.65
CA ALA A 33 12.73 -3.08 -1.62
C ALA A 33 12.61 -4.50 -2.21
N ASN A 34 12.11 -4.60 -3.45
CA ASN A 34 11.97 -5.85 -4.18
C ASN A 34 13.26 -6.34 -4.87
N ILE A 35 14.26 -5.46 -5.11
CA ILE A 35 15.46 -5.81 -5.87
C ILE A 35 16.18 -7.07 -5.34
N PRO A 36 16.42 -7.21 -4.02
CA PRO A 36 17.12 -8.38 -3.50
C PRO A 36 16.36 -9.69 -3.74
N GLY A 37 15.04 -9.69 -3.51
CA GLY A 37 14.18 -10.85 -3.72
C GLY A 37 14.11 -11.26 -5.19
N TYR A 38 13.97 -10.27 -6.08
CA TYR A 38 13.90 -10.53 -7.52
C TYR A 38 15.21 -11.09 -8.08
N LYS A 39 16.36 -10.54 -7.66
CA LYS A 39 17.68 -11.07 -8.05
C LYS A 39 17.86 -12.52 -7.62
N LEU A 40 17.44 -12.85 -6.39
CA LEU A 40 17.56 -14.20 -5.87
C LEU A 40 16.61 -15.18 -6.58
N TYR A 41 15.38 -14.73 -6.86
CA TYR A 41 14.42 -15.51 -7.63
C TYR A 41 14.96 -15.85 -9.03
N ARG A 42 15.48 -14.85 -9.74
CA ARG A 42 16.05 -15.02 -11.07
C ARG A 42 17.26 -15.96 -11.07
N ALA A 43 18.18 -15.81 -10.11
CA ALA A 43 19.28 -16.76 -9.94
C ALA A 43 18.78 -18.19 -9.69
N GLY A 44 17.67 -18.34 -8.95
CA GLY A 44 17.02 -19.63 -8.73
C GLY A 44 16.37 -20.23 -9.98
N VAL A 45 15.86 -19.40 -10.89
CA VAL A 45 15.36 -19.85 -12.20
C VAL A 45 16.52 -20.32 -13.08
N GLU A 46 17.59 -19.53 -13.17
CA GLU A 46 18.78 -19.85 -13.98
C GLU A 46 19.48 -21.13 -13.50
N GLN A 47 19.53 -21.35 -12.18
CA GLN A 47 20.15 -22.55 -11.58
C GLN A 47 19.18 -23.74 -11.41
N GLN A 48 17.91 -23.60 -11.82
CA GLN A 48 16.84 -24.59 -11.59
C GLN A 48 16.72 -25.02 -10.11
N ARG A 49 16.94 -24.08 -9.17
CA ARG A 49 16.89 -24.31 -7.72
C ARG A 49 15.62 -23.72 -7.13
N ASN A 50 14.62 -24.56 -6.91
CA ASN A 50 13.33 -24.18 -6.32
C ASN A 50 13.48 -23.50 -4.94
N ALA A 51 14.42 -23.95 -4.11
CA ALA A 51 14.67 -23.33 -2.81
C ALA A 51 15.09 -21.86 -2.94
N LEU A 52 15.94 -21.54 -3.92
CA LEU A 52 16.40 -20.17 -4.16
C LEU A 52 15.26 -19.30 -4.69
N GLN A 53 14.40 -19.86 -5.55
CA GLN A 53 13.20 -19.18 -6.03
C GLN A 53 12.25 -18.84 -4.88
N LEU A 54 11.99 -19.78 -3.97
CA LEU A 54 11.15 -19.56 -2.80
C LEU A 54 11.71 -18.48 -1.87
N ILE A 55 13.01 -18.51 -1.58
CA ILE A 55 13.65 -17.47 -0.76
C ILE A 55 13.55 -16.10 -1.47
N GLY A 56 13.69 -16.06 -2.80
CA GLY A 56 13.52 -14.84 -3.57
C GLY A 56 12.12 -14.27 -3.47
N VAL A 57 11.09 -15.11 -3.63
CA VAL A 57 9.68 -14.72 -3.42
C VAL A 57 9.45 -14.21 -2.01
N PHE A 58 9.98 -14.91 -1.00
CA PHE A 58 9.83 -14.51 0.40
C PHE A 58 10.47 -13.14 0.68
N LEU A 59 11.71 -12.91 0.24
CA LEU A 59 12.39 -11.63 0.41
C LEU A 59 11.70 -10.50 -0.36
N GLY A 60 11.23 -10.78 -1.57
CA GLY A 60 10.46 -9.82 -2.39
C GLY A 60 9.17 -9.39 -1.69
N TRP A 61 8.38 -10.38 -1.25
CA TRP A 61 7.17 -10.15 -0.47
C TRP A 61 7.45 -9.36 0.81
N LEU A 62 8.48 -9.74 1.58
CA LEU A 62 8.81 -9.09 2.85
C LEU A 62 9.22 -7.62 2.65
N GLY A 63 10.09 -7.35 1.67
CA GLY A 63 10.52 -5.98 1.35
C GLY A 63 9.36 -5.11 0.88
N GLN A 64 8.55 -5.59 -0.06
CA GLN A 64 7.37 -4.89 -0.56
C GLN A 64 6.31 -4.66 0.52
N SER A 65 6.10 -5.65 1.40
CA SER A 65 5.12 -5.58 2.49
C SER A 65 5.52 -4.60 3.57
N LEU A 66 6.81 -4.52 3.95
CA LEU A 66 7.29 -3.54 4.93
C LEU A 66 7.00 -2.11 4.46
N VAL A 67 7.32 -1.80 3.21
CA VAL A 67 7.05 -0.48 2.62
C VAL A 67 5.54 -0.19 2.59
N SER A 68 4.73 -1.17 2.19
CA SER A 68 3.29 -0.99 2.05
C SER A 68 2.57 -0.88 3.41
N ILE A 69 2.98 -1.65 4.42
CA ILE A 69 2.52 -1.51 5.81
C ILE A 69 2.90 -0.14 6.38
N ALA A 70 4.15 0.31 6.16
CA ALA A 70 4.59 1.61 6.64
C ALA A 70 3.74 2.76 6.04
N PHE A 71 3.38 2.65 4.76
CA PHE A 71 2.47 3.60 4.13
C PHE A 71 1.05 3.53 4.72
N ALA A 72 0.49 2.33 4.92
CA ALA A 72 -0.81 2.17 5.57
C ALA A 72 -0.82 2.79 6.99
N PHE A 73 0.23 2.57 7.77
CA PHE A 73 0.41 3.18 9.07
C PHE A 73 0.49 4.71 8.99
N LEU A 74 1.30 5.25 8.07
CA LEU A 74 1.42 6.70 7.86
C LEU A 74 0.07 7.33 7.54
N LEU A 75 -0.71 6.72 6.64
CA LEU A 75 -2.04 7.20 6.28
C LEU A 75 -2.95 7.27 7.52
N VAL A 76 -2.99 6.22 8.33
CA VAL A 76 -3.77 6.18 9.57
C VAL A 76 -3.33 7.28 10.55
N GLN A 77 -2.03 7.51 10.71
CA GLN A 77 -1.51 8.57 11.59
C GLN A 77 -1.81 9.98 11.07
N LEU A 78 -1.72 10.21 9.75
CA LEU A 78 -2.08 11.48 9.14
C LEU A 78 -3.57 11.78 9.34
N VAL A 79 -4.43 10.77 9.14
CA VAL A 79 -5.86 10.89 9.45
C VAL A 79 -6.06 11.29 10.90
N ARG A 80 -5.39 10.62 11.84
CA ARG A 80 -5.47 10.99 13.25
C ARG A 80 -5.03 12.44 13.47
N LEU A 81 -3.84 12.83 13.00
CA LEU A 81 -3.29 14.17 13.20
C LEU A 81 -4.24 15.27 12.70
N PHE A 82 -4.81 15.13 11.50
CA PHE A 82 -5.66 16.15 10.91
C PHE A 82 -7.10 16.15 11.42
N PHE A 83 -7.62 15.00 11.87
CA PHE A 83 -9.02 14.86 12.26
C PHE A 83 -9.27 14.71 13.76
N THR A 84 -8.22 14.69 14.61
CA THR A 84 -8.39 14.64 16.09
C THR A 84 -9.23 15.81 16.64
N HIS A 85 -9.28 16.94 15.93
CA HIS A 85 -9.98 18.16 16.36
C HIS A 85 -11.22 18.51 15.52
N PHE A 86 -11.61 17.64 14.58
CA PHE A 86 -12.80 17.85 13.76
C PHE A 86 -13.87 16.83 14.13
N GLU A 87 -15.06 17.30 14.52
CA GLU A 87 -16.23 16.43 14.65
C GLU A 87 -16.67 15.96 13.26
N PHE A 88 -16.10 14.84 12.84
CA PHE A 88 -16.42 14.21 11.57
C PHE A 88 -17.80 13.53 11.70
N HIS A 89 -18.79 14.05 10.98
CA HIS A 89 -20.14 13.48 10.99
C HIS A 89 -20.11 11.97 10.68
N ALA A 90 -20.80 11.18 11.50
CA ALA A 90 -20.73 9.72 11.47
C ALA A 90 -21.01 9.10 10.09
N ILE A 91 -21.85 9.77 9.28
CA ILE A 91 -22.22 9.35 7.92
C ILE A 91 -21.01 9.38 6.96
N PHE A 92 -20.08 10.32 7.11
CA PHE A 92 -18.91 10.44 6.22
C PHE A 92 -17.70 9.64 6.69
N ARG A 93 -17.72 9.12 7.93
CA ARG A 93 -16.62 8.36 8.52
C ARG A 93 -16.30 7.10 7.73
N TRP A 94 -17.32 6.28 7.44
CA TRP A 94 -17.13 5.01 6.73
C TRP A 94 -16.64 5.17 5.28
N PRO A 95 -17.27 6.03 4.44
CA PRO A 95 -16.76 6.29 3.10
C PRO A 95 -15.32 6.80 3.08
N PHE A 96 -14.94 7.64 4.05
CA PHE A 96 -13.59 8.17 4.15
C PHE A 96 -12.55 7.08 4.47
N TRP A 97 -12.82 6.24 5.48
CA TRP A 97 -11.93 5.13 5.82
C TRP A 97 -11.83 4.09 4.71
N PHE A 98 -12.93 3.86 3.98
CA PHE A 98 -12.90 3.02 2.78
C PHE A 98 -12.00 3.63 1.69
N ALA A 99 -12.07 4.94 1.45
CA ALA A 99 -11.17 5.62 0.52
C ALA A 99 -9.69 5.52 0.95
N MET A 100 -9.39 5.66 2.25
CA MET A 100 -8.04 5.48 2.80
C MET A 100 -7.54 4.05 2.66
N PHE A 101 -8.41 3.06 2.85
CA PHE A 101 -8.10 1.66 2.61
C PHE A 101 -7.73 1.40 1.15
N LEU A 102 -8.54 1.90 0.21
CA LEU A 102 -8.24 1.79 -1.22
C LEU A 102 -6.91 2.48 -1.59
N LEU A 103 -6.65 3.65 -1.00
CA LEU A 103 -5.40 4.38 -1.19
C LEU A 103 -4.19 3.59 -0.66
N ALA A 104 -4.30 2.97 0.51
CA ALA A 104 -3.25 2.14 1.10
C ALA A 104 -2.92 0.92 0.22
N LEU A 105 -3.91 0.35 -0.44
CA LEU A 105 -3.75 -0.79 -1.35
C LEU A 105 -3.23 -0.40 -2.73
N ALA A 106 -3.45 0.84 -3.17
CA ALA A 106 -3.14 1.30 -4.51
C ALA A 106 -1.69 0.97 -4.97
N PRO A 107 -0.64 1.14 -4.15
CA PRO A 107 0.72 0.82 -4.57
C PRO A 107 0.91 -0.64 -4.97
N ALA A 108 0.36 -1.59 -4.22
CA ALA A 108 0.46 -3.01 -4.53
C ALA A 108 -0.29 -3.36 -5.82
N TYR A 109 -1.53 -2.88 -5.98
CA TYR A 109 -2.36 -3.16 -7.16
C TYR A 109 -1.83 -2.48 -8.43
N LYS A 110 -1.43 -1.21 -8.34
CA LYS A 110 -0.91 -0.45 -9.48
C LYS A 110 0.43 -1.01 -9.94
N THR A 111 1.33 -1.30 -9.00
CA THR A 111 2.62 -1.94 -9.33
C THR A 111 2.38 -3.30 -9.97
N ARG A 112 1.43 -4.09 -9.47
CA ARG A 112 1.11 -5.40 -10.07
C ARG A 112 0.63 -5.28 -11.50
N GLY A 113 -0.32 -4.39 -11.78
CA GLY A 113 -0.84 -4.19 -13.13
C GLY A 113 0.25 -3.80 -14.12
N ILE A 114 1.15 -2.88 -13.71
CA ILE A 114 2.26 -2.44 -14.55
C ILE A 114 3.29 -3.57 -14.75
N SER A 115 3.66 -4.29 -13.69
CA SER A 115 4.61 -5.40 -13.76
C SER A 115 4.07 -6.57 -14.60
N GLU A 116 2.80 -6.94 -14.47
CA GLU A 116 2.22 -8.01 -15.29
C GLU A 116 2.23 -7.67 -16.80
N GLN A 117 2.05 -6.39 -17.15
CA GLN A 117 2.07 -5.93 -18.55
C GLN A 117 3.48 -5.80 -19.13
N SER A 118 4.44 -5.37 -18.32
CA SER A 118 5.80 -5.04 -18.78
C SER A 118 6.83 -6.15 -18.58
N SER A 119 6.56 -7.14 -17.73
CA SER A 119 7.52 -8.21 -17.44
C SER A 119 7.41 -9.40 -18.40
N PRO A 120 8.54 -10.08 -18.71
CA PRO A 120 8.57 -11.35 -19.42
C PRO A 120 7.71 -12.41 -18.72
N GLU A 121 7.18 -13.37 -19.49
CA GLU A 121 6.23 -14.37 -19.00
C GLU A 121 6.77 -15.20 -17.81
N MET A 122 8.07 -15.53 -17.83
CA MET A 122 8.75 -16.24 -16.73
C MET A 122 8.81 -15.46 -15.42
N GLU A 123 8.67 -14.14 -15.47
CA GLU A 123 8.78 -13.24 -14.30
C GLU A 123 7.41 -12.77 -13.80
N ARG A 124 6.35 -12.91 -14.61
CA ARG A 124 4.99 -12.53 -14.23
C ARG A 124 4.50 -13.26 -12.99
N LEU A 125 4.86 -14.55 -12.85
CA LEU A 125 4.47 -15.35 -11.69
C LEU A 125 5.04 -14.76 -10.39
N TYR A 126 6.30 -14.34 -10.41
CA TYR A 126 6.96 -13.71 -9.26
C TYR A 126 6.20 -12.48 -8.81
N PHE A 127 5.99 -11.51 -9.72
CA PHE A 127 5.32 -10.25 -9.39
C PHE A 127 3.86 -10.47 -8.98
N ARG A 128 3.16 -11.42 -9.62
CA ARG A 128 1.79 -11.78 -9.24
C ARG A 128 1.74 -12.27 -7.81
N VAL A 129 2.62 -13.19 -7.42
CA VAL A 129 2.63 -13.76 -6.07
C VAL A 129 3.03 -12.71 -5.04
N THR A 130 4.18 -12.06 -5.21
CA THR A 130 4.70 -11.13 -4.19
C THR A 130 3.79 -9.93 -3.98
N LEU A 131 3.24 -9.35 -5.05
CA LEU A 131 2.37 -8.16 -4.94
C LEU A 131 0.96 -8.51 -4.48
N SER A 132 0.44 -9.71 -4.78
CA SER A 132 -0.84 -10.16 -4.22
C SER A 132 -0.73 -10.42 -2.71
N LEU A 133 0.35 -11.10 -2.28
CA LEU A 133 0.63 -11.30 -0.86
C LEU A 133 0.87 -9.96 -0.16
N THR A 134 1.56 -9.02 -0.81
CA THR A 134 1.74 -7.66 -0.29
C THR A 134 0.40 -6.96 -0.12
N GLY A 135 -0.48 -6.99 -1.12
CA GLY A 135 -1.81 -6.39 -1.02
C GLY A 135 -2.64 -6.97 0.14
N LEU A 136 -2.61 -8.29 0.33
CA LEU A 136 -3.26 -8.94 1.47
C LEU A 136 -2.64 -8.50 2.81
N THR A 137 -1.31 -8.47 2.88
CA THR A 137 -0.57 -8.07 4.08
C THR A 137 -0.90 -6.62 4.47
N THR A 138 -0.98 -5.73 3.48
CA THR A 138 -1.36 -4.33 3.68
C THR A 138 -2.82 -4.19 4.10
N ALA A 139 -3.74 -4.97 3.53
CA ALA A 139 -5.14 -4.96 3.94
C ALA A 139 -5.29 -5.34 5.42
N VAL A 140 -4.64 -6.44 5.83
CA VAL A 140 -4.64 -6.91 7.22
C VAL A 140 -4.00 -5.88 8.14
N GLY A 141 -2.84 -5.33 7.76
CA GLY A 141 -2.15 -4.30 8.53
C GLY A 141 -2.99 -3.03 8.69
N PHE A 142 -3.60 -2.54 7.61
CA PHE A 142 -4.47 -1.37 7.65
C PHE A 142 -5.66 -1.58 8.57
N ILE A 143 -6.35 -2.73 8.46
CA ILE A 143 -7.48 -3.06 9.34
C ILE A 143 -7.02 -3.11 10.79
N ALA A 144 -5.90 -3.76 11.10
CA ALA A 144 -5.36 -3.82 12.45
C ALA A 144 -5.08 -2.42 13.02
N PHE A 145 -4.41 -1.55 12.26
CA PHE A 145 -4.15 -0.17 12.69
C PHE A 145 -5.44 0.66 12.81
N ALA A 146 -6.33 0.56 11.83
CA ALA A 146 -7.59 1.30 11.83
C ALA A 146 -8.46 0.90 13.02
N VAL A 147 -8.66 -0.41 13.28
CA VAL A 147 -9.48 -0.91 14.41
C VAL A 147 -8.94 -0.43 15.76
N ILE A 148 -7.62 -0.46 15.95
CA ILE A 148 -6.98 0.05 17.17
C ILE A 148 -7.33 1.54 17.37
N HIS A 149 -7.38 2.33 16.30
CA HIS A 149 -7.66 3.78 16.40
C HIS A 149 -9.15 4.14 16.34
N PHE A 150 -10.01 3.29 15.77
CA PHE A 150 -11.47 3.43 15.82
C PHE A 150 -12.01 3.29 17.24
N SER A 151 -11.29 2.59 18.12
CA SER A 151 -11.69 2.40 19.52
C SER A 151 -11.57 3.67 20.38
N PHE A 152 -10.92 4.73 19.87
CA PHE A 152 -10.63 5.97 20.59
C PHE A 152 -11.30 7.22 20.00
N LEU A 153 -12.22 7.04 19.04
CA LEU A 153 -12.79 8.11 18.22
C LEU A 153 -14.29 7.91 18.04
#